data_AF-A0AAV2RJM3-F1
#
_entry.id   AF-A0AAV2RJM3-F1
#
_cell.length_a   1.000
_cell.length_b   1.000
_cell.length_c   1.000
_cell.angle_alpha   90.00
_cell.angle_beta   90.00
_cell.angle_gamma   90.00
#
_symmetry.space_group_name_H-M   'P 1'
#
loop_
_entity.id
_entity.type
_entity.pdbx_description
1 polymer ?
#
loop_
_entity_poly.entity_id
_entity_poly.type
_entity_poly.pdbx_seq_one_letter_code
_entity_poly.pdbx_strand_id
1 'polypeptide(L)'
;SDFKAVITNVGSLCHIFAREDSWPSEDLTLEDNLHDLKRHYMEFCQNLAFAYTVIKGHEELDGEHRDVIGCVYINPATKFGFAAEVFLWIADESSVASLPEREEALLNTVQQWVCSDIWSPVIRGGHVAFP
;
A
#
# COMPACT_ATOMS: atom_id res chain seq x y z
N SER A 1 -14.31 1.95 0.94
CA SER A 1 -13.72 2.24 -0.38
C SER A 1 -12.36 2.86 -0.19
N ASP A 2 -11.48 2.72 -1.17
CA ASP A 2 -10.11 3.27 -1.18
C ASP A 2 -10.10 4.78 -0.87
N PHE A 3 -10.83 5.57 -1.66
CA PHE A 3 -10.97 7.02 -1.44
C PHE A 3 -11.34 7.37 0.01
N LYS A 4 -12.36 6.70 0.58
CA LYS A 4 -12.79 6.95 1.96
C LYS A 4 -11.65 6.70 2.95
N ALA A 5 -10.91 5.61 2.79
CA ALA A 5 -9.79 5.28 3.68
C ALA A 5 -8.66 6.31 3.58
N VAL A 6 -8.36 6.81 2.37
CA VAL A 6 -7.34 7.85 2.16
C VAL A 6 -7.75 9.17 2.80
N ILE A 7 -8.95 9.69 2.48
CA ILE A 7 -9.36 11.02 2.96
C ILE A 7 -9.59 11.08 4.49
N THR A 8 -9.95 9.97 5.13
CA THR A 8 -10.12 9.96 6.59
C THR A 8 -8.81 9.84 7.35
N ASN A 9 -7.70 9.56 6.66
CA ASN A 9 -6.38 9.33 7.25
C ASN A 9 -5.30 10.28 6.71
N VAL A 10 -5.66 11.38 6.04
CA VAL A 10 -4.70 12.33 5.42
C VAL A 10 -3.55 12.70 6.36
N GLY A 11 -3.87 13.07 7.62
CA GLY A 11 -2.87 13.50 8.59
C GLY A 11 -1.85 12.43 9.00
N SER A 12 -2.19 11.15 8.94
CA SER A 12 -1.26 10.04 9.22
C SER A 12 -0.58 9.51 7.96
N LEU A 13 -1.11 9.80 6.77
CA LEU A 13 -0.59 9.34 5.49
C LEU A 13 0.42 10.30 4.85
N CYS A 14 0.43 11.56 5.26
CA CYS A 14 1.55 12.44 4.94
C CYS A 14 2.86 11.76 5.40
N HIS A 15 3.82 11.67 4.48
CA HIS A 15 5.17 11.11 4.64
C HIS A 15 5.36 9.62 4.37
N ILE A 16 4.35 8.93 3.82
CA ILE A 16 4.45 7.50 3.51
C ILE A 16 5.50 7.22 2.43
N PHE A 17 5.55 8.00 1.35
CA PHE A 17 6.46 7.79 0.22
C PHE A 17 7.79 8.53 0.39
N ALA A 18 7.79 9.67 1.08
CA ALA A 18 8.99 10.42 1.42
C ALA A 18 8.74 11.36 2.59
N ARG A 19 9.79 11.68 3.35
CA ARG A 19 9.72 12.60 4.50
C ARG A 19 9.09 13.97 4.19
N GLU A 20 9.15 14.41 2.93
CA GLU A 20 8.61 15.69 2.47
C GLU A 20 7.52 15.50 1.40
N ASP A 21 6.89 14.33 1.33
CA ASP A 21 5.72 14.18 0.46
C ASP A 21 4.51 14.97 0.99
N SER A 22 3.64 15.32 0.06
CA SER A 22 2.38 16.04 0.30
C SER A 22 1.18 15.19 -0.07
N TRP A 23 1.36 13.87 -0.12
CA TRP A 23 0.29 12.93 -0.45
C TRP A 23 -0.23 12.28 0.84
N PRO A 24 -1.54 12.08 0.97
CA PRO A 24 -2.59 12.65 0.13
C PRO A 24 -2.79 14.14 0.43
N SER A 25 -3.27 14.90 -0.57
CA SER A 25 -3.70 16.29 -0.33
C SER A 25 -5.01 16.31 0.46
N GLU A 26 -5.20 17.30 1.34
CA GLU A 26 -6.49 17.53 2.01
C GLU A 26 -7.64 17.78 1.01
N ASP A 27 -7.33 18.30 -0.17
CA ASP A 27 -8.28 18.58 -1.25
C ASP A 27 -8.42 17.42 -2.26
N LEU A 28 -7.87 16.24 -1.97
CA LEU A 28 -7.95 15.07 -2.86
C LEU A 28 -9.40 14.77 -3.21
N THR A 29 -9.73 14.80 -4.51
CA THR A 29 -11.08 14.53 -4.99
C THR A 29 -11.28 13.05 -5.32
N LEU A 30 -12.55 12.63 -5.43
CA LEU A 30 -12.89 11.29 -5.90
C LEU A 30 -12.36 11.04 -7.34
N GLU A 31 -12.32 12.07 -8.18
CA GLU A 31 -11.80 11.99 -9.54
C GLU A 31 -10.28 11.79 -9.55
N ASP A 32 -9.55 12.51 -8.70
CA ASP A 32 -8.11 12.34 -8.52
C ASP A 32 -7.79 10.91 -8.05
N ASN A 33 -8.53 10.42 -7.05
CA ASN A 33 -8.38 9.05 -6.57
C ASN A 33 -8.68 8.03 -7.68
N LEU A 34 -9.71 8.26 -8.50
CA LEU A 34 -10.00 7.39 -9.63
C LEU A 34 -8.88 7.40 -10.68
N HIS A 35 -8.24 8.55 -10.90
CA HIS A 35 -7.09 8.66 -11.77
C HIS A 35 -5.89 7.88 -11.23
N ASP A 36 -5.61 7.96 -9.93
CA ASP A 36 -4.58 7.16 -9.27
C ASP A 36 -4.85 5.65 -9.41
N LEU A 37 -6.09 5.21 -9.17
CA LEU A 37 -6.47 3.81 -9.35
C LEU A 37 -6.29 3.33 -10.81
N LYS A 38 -6.61 4.19 -11.80
CA LYS A 38 -6.37 3.88 -13.21
C LYS A 38 -4.87 3.77 -13.52
N ARG A 39 -4.05 4.66 -12.96
CA ARG A 39 -2.59 4.59 -13.10
C ARG A 39 -2.05 3.29 -12.50
N HIS A 40 -2.44 2.96 -11.28
CA HIS A 40 -2.03 1.71 -10.62
C HIS A 40 -2.45 0.46 -11.38
N TYR A 41 -3.65 0.47 -11.98
CA TYR A 41 -4.08 -0.62 -12.86
C TYR A 41 -3.14 -0.79 -14.07
N MET A 42 -2.75 0.31 -14.71
CA MET A 42 -1.82 0.27 -15.84
C MET A 42 -0.42 -0.20 -15.42
N GLU A 43 0.09 0.29 -14.29
CA GLU A 43 1.37 -0.15 -13.70
C GLU A 43 1.38 -1.65 -13.43
N PHE A 44 0.29 -2.18 -12.86
CA PHE A 44 0.12 -3.60 -12.58
C PHE A 44 0.14 -4.42 -13.87
N CYS A 45 -0.66 -4.03 -14.87
CA CYS A 45 -0.71 -4.72 -16.16
C CYS A 45 0.64 -4.75 -16.89
N GLN A 46 1.50 -3.76 -16.65
CA GLN A 46 2.82 -3.64 -17.24
C GLN A 46 3.94 -4.25 -16.39
N ASN A 47 3.62 -4.80 -15.20
CA ASN A 47 4.60 -5.27 -14.21
C ASN A 47 5.62 -4.19 -13.80
N LEU A 48 5.19 -2.93 -13.74
CA LEU A 48 6.07 -1.80 -13.38
C LEU A 48 6.03 -1.50 -11.88
N ALA A 49 4.84 -1.50 -11.30
CA ALA A 49 4.61 -1.30 -9.88
C ALA A 49 3.31 -2.00 -9.49
N PHE A 50 3.18 -2.31 -8.20
CA PHE A 50 2.03 -3.05 -7.69
C PHE A 50 1.45 -2.34 -6.48
N ALA A 51 0.19 -1.94 -6.56
CA ALA A 51 -0.58 -1.39 -5.44
C ALA A 51 -1.66 -2.39 -5.02
N TYR A 52 -1.62 -2.81 -3.76
CA TYR A 52 -2.55 -3.75 -3.15
C TYR A 52 -3.36 -3.05 -2.08
N THR A 53 -4.67 -3.31 -2.05
CA THR A 53 -5.57 -2.85 -1.01
C THR A 53 -5.58 -3.84 0.15
N VAL A 54 -5.40 -3.36 1.38
CA VAL A 54 -5.62 -4.12 2.60
C VAL A 54 -7.09 -4.00 2.99
N ILE A 55 -7.77 -5.14 3.12
CA ILE A 55 -9.18 -5.22 3.46
C ILE A 55 -9.39 -5.85 4.83
N LYS A 56 -10.46 -5.44 5.51
CA LYS A 56 -10.85 -6.01 6.80
C LYS A 56 -11.57 -7.34 6.59
N GLY A 57 -11.06 -8.42 7.19
CA GLY A 57 -11.74 -9.71 7.29
C GLY A 57 -11.52 -10.67 6.11
N HIS A 58 -12.10 -11.87 6.26
CA HIS A 58 -11.95 -13.03 5.37
C HIS A 58 -13.22 -13.36 4.56
N GLU A 59 -14.26 -12.53 4.67
CA GLU A 59 -15.53 -12.77 3.98
C GLU A 59 -15.34 -12.66 2.47
N GLU A 60 -16.00 -13.56 1.75
CA GLU A 60 -15.92 -13.70 0.30
C GLU A 60 -16.08 -12.34 -0.38
N LEU A 61 -15.31 -12.11 -1.44
CA LEU A 61 -15.25 -10.86 -2.22
C LEU A 61 -16.55 -10.59 -3.01
N ASP A 62 -17.70 -10.98 -2.48
CA ASP A 62 -19.01 -10.99 -3.09
C ASP A 62 -19.84 -9.84 -2.49
N GLY A 63 -19.43 -8.59 -2.73
CA GLY A 63 -20.20 -7.44 -2.28
C GLY A 63 -19.57 -6.07 -2.52
N GLU A 64 -20.43 -5.07 -2.75
CA GLU A 64 -20.09 -3.65 -2.98
C GLU A 64 -19.49 -2.93 -1.75
N HIS A 65 -19.34 -3.64 -0.62
CA HIS A 65 -18.85 -3.08 0.64
C HIS A 65 -17.58 -3.80 1.10
N ARG A 66 -16.44 -3.40 0.53
CA ARG A 66 -15.12 -3.72 1.07
C ARG A 66 -14.66 -2.60 2.00
N ASP A 67 -14.46 -2.96 3.26
CA ASP A 67 -13.82 -2.10 4.25
C ASP A 67 -12.32 -2.09 3.98
N VAL A 68 -11.89 -1.08 3.23
CA VAL A 68 -10.48 -0.77 2.97
C VAL A 68 -9.89 -0.18 4.24
N ILE A 69 -8.85 -0.84 4.73
CA ILE A 69 -8.17 -0.45 5.97
C ILE A 69 -6.69 -0.15 5.74
N GLY A 70 -6.20 -0.16 4.51
CA GLY A 70 -4.78 0.09 4.25
C GLY A 70 -4.40 -0.14 2.81
N CYS A 71 -3.15 0.15 2.48
CA CYS A 71 -2.56 -0.19 1.19
C CYS A 71 -1.11 -0.65 1.35
N VAL A 72 -0.65 -1.41 0.37
CA VAL A 72 0.74 -1.82 0.18
C VAL A 72 1.16 -1.46 -1.23
N TYR A 73 2.27 -0.75 -1.38
CA TYR A 73 2.85 -0.35 -2.65
C TYR A 73 4.21 -1.00 -2.81
N ILE A 74 4.45 -1.63 -3.95
CA ILE A 74 5.73 -2.23 -4.33
C ILE A 74 6.18 -1.53 -5.60
N ASN A 75 7.15 -0.64 -5.45
CA ASN A 75 7.65 0.23 -6.51
C ASN A 75 9.07 -0.19 -6.92
N PRO A 76 9.53 0.18 -8.12
CA PRO A 76 10.95 0.13 -8.47
C PRO A 76 11.76 0.91 -7.44
N ALA A 77 12.87 0.34 -6.98
CA ALA A 77 13.71 1.04 -6.02
C ALA A 77 14.37 2.28 -6.65
N THR A 78 14.38 3.38 -5.91
CA THR A 78 15.14 4.57 -6.26
C THR A 78 16.59 4.46 -5.81
N LYS A 79 16.87 3.65 -4.78
CA LYS A 79 18.22 3.44 -4.22
C LYS A 79 19.01 2.35 -4.95
N PHE A 80 20.28 2.65 -5.26
CA PHE A 80 21.21 1.68 -5.83
C PHE A 80 21.39 0.44 -4.93
N GLY A 81 21.41 -0.74 -5.55
CA GLY A 81 21.55 -2.03 -4.86
C GLY A 81 20.24 -2.67 -4.41
N PHE A 82 19.12 -1.96 -4.55
CA PHE A 82 17.78 -2.47 -4.31
C PHE A 82 17.04 -2.67 -5.63
N ALA A 83 16.18 -3.69 -5.70
CA ALA A 83 15.31 -3.97 -6.83
C ALA A 83 13.92 -3.36 -6.64
N ALA A 84 13.44 -3.27 -5.40
CA ALA A 84 12.14 -2.71 -5.08
C ALA A 84 12.15 -1.94 -3.76
N GLU A 85 11.22 -1.01 -3.63
CA GLU A 85 10.88 -0.25 -2.42
C GLU A 85 9.42 -0.52 -2.07
N VAL A 86 9.18 -0.89 -0.81
CA VAL A 86 7.85 -1.18 -0.28
C VAL A 86 7.40 -0.05 0.61
N PHE A 87 6.19 0.43 0.39
CA PHE A 87 5.50 1.38 1.26
C PHE A 87 4.19 0.75 1.71
N LEU A 88 3.81 0.96 2.97
CA LEU A 88 2.57 0.40 3.50
C LEU A 88 1.99 1.30 4.57
N TRP A 89 0.67 1.26 4.69
CA TRP A 89 -0.04 1.95 5.76
C TRP A 89 -1.31 1.17 6.11
N ILE A 90 -1.76 1.37 7.35
CA ILE A 90 -3.05 0.90 7.82
C ILE A 90 -3.80 2.07 8.47
N ALA A 91 -5.10 2.15 8.25
CA ALA A 91 -5.96 3.18 8.77
C ALA A 91 -6.04 3.09 10.30
N ASP A 92 -6.09 4.26 10.96
CA ASP A 92 -6.33 4.35 12.39
C ASP A 92 -7.82 4.20 12.70
N GLU A 93 -8.33 2.99 12.53
CA GLU A 93 -9.69 2.63 12.92
C GLU A 93 -9.72 1.99 14.32
N SER A 94 -10.88 2.06 14.98
CA SER A 94 -11.13 1.36 16.23
C SER A 94 -10.97 -0.15 16.04
N SER A 95 -10.01 -0.72 16.76
CA SER A 95 -9.67 -2.15 16.75
C SER A 95 -9.26 -2.61 18.15
N VAL A 96 -9.30 -3.92 18.37
CA VAL A 96 -8.81 -4.55 19.61
C VAL A 96 -7.28 -4.44 19.68
N ALA A 97 -6.60 -4.56 18.54
CA ALA A 97 -5.17 -4.32 18.44
C ALA A 97 -4.90 -2.83 18.24
N SER A 98 -3.85 -2.33 18.88
CA SER A 98 -3.37 -0.96 18.71
C SER A 98 -2.86 -0.71 17.28
N LEU A 99 -2.77 0.56 16.87
CA LEU A 99 -2.22 0.92 15.56
C LEU A 99 -0.79 0.36 15.35
N PRO A 100 0.17 0.52 16.28
CA PRO A 100 1.53 -0.02 16.09
C PRO A 100 1.58 -1.54 15.93
N GLU A 101 0.76 -2.29 16.69
CA GLU A 101 0.68 -3.76 16.57
C GLU A 101 0.17 -4.18 15.18
N ARG A 102 -0.77 -3.42 14.60
CA ARG A 102 -1.28 -3.69 13.26
C ARG A 102 -0.28 -3.33 12.16
N GLU A 103 0.41 -2.20 12.31
CA GLU A 103 1.49 -1.79 11.39
C GLU A 103 2.63 -2.82 11.38
N GLU A 104 3.06 -3.28 12.56
CA GLU A 104 4.08 -4.32 12.70
C GLU A 104 3.62 -5.64 12.08
N ALA A 105 2.37 -6.06 12.33
CA ALA A 105 1.82 -7.27 11.74
C ALA A 105 1.75 -7.20 10.20
N LEU A 106 1.35 -6.06 9.64
CA LEU A 106 1.30 -5.84 8.20
C LEU A 106 2.72 -5.84 7.61
N LEU A 107 3.65 -5.12 8.21
CA LEU A 107 5.04 -5.06 7.77
C LEU A 107 5.67 -6.46 7.73
N ASN A 108 5.56 -7.23 8.83
CA ASN A 108 6.09 -8.59 8.90
C ASN A 108 5.48 -9.51 7.84
N THR A 109 4.17 -9.38 7.61
CA THR A 109 3.45 -10.16 6.59
C THR A 109 3.94 -9.83 5.18
N VAL A 110 4.06 -8.53 4.86
CA VAL A 110 4.54 -8.08 3.54
C VAL A 110 6.00 -8.44 3.33
N GLN A 111 6.86 -8.34 4.35
CA GLN A 111 8.25 -8.78 4.27
C GLN A 111 8.36 -10.26 3.93
N GLN A 112 7.62 -11.13 4.61
CA GLN A 112 7.62 -12.56 4.32
C GLN A 112 7.08 -12.85 2.92
N TRP A 113 6.02 -12.15 2.51
CA TRP A 113 5.42 -12.32 1.20
C TRP A 113 6.38 -11.92 0.08
N VAL A 114 6.97 -10.73 0.15
CA VAL A 114 7.86 -10.19 -0.89
C VAL A 114 9.20 -10.92 -0.95
N CYS A 115 9.67 -11.48 0.17
CA CYS A 115 10.87 -12.34 0.21
C CYS A 115 10.60 -13.80 -0.17
N SER A 116 9.36 -14.18 -0.49
CA SER A 116 9.04 -15.54 -0.94
C SER A 116 9.40 -15.77 -2.41
N ASP A 117 9.47 -17.03 -2.82
CA ASP A 117 9.82 -17.43 -4.20
C ASP A 117 8.85 -16.88 -5.25
N ILE A 118 7.62 -16.51 -4.86
CA ILE A 118 6.59 -15.93 -5.74
C ILE A 118 7.10 -14.64 -6.41
N TRP A 119 7.90 -13.84 -5.70
CA TRP A 119 8.38 -12.55 -6.18
C TRP A 119 9.73 -12.62 -6.90
N SER A 120 10.43 -13.76 -6.87
CA SER A 120 11.74 -13.94 -7.51
C SER A 120 11.78 -13.56 -9.02
N PRO A 121 10.74 -13.81 -9.83
CA PRO A 121 10.74 -13.40 -11.25
C PRO A 121 10.70 -11.88 -11.45
N VAL A 122 10.10 -11.16 -10.48
CA VAL A 122 9.89 -9.71 -10.51
C VAL A 122 11.07 -9.00 -9.83
N ILE A 123 11.51 -9.49 -8.68
CA ILE A 123 12.60 -8.97 -7.86
C ILE A 123 13.84 -9.83 -8.10
N ARG A 124 14.48 -9.64 -9.26
CA ARG A 124 15.57 -10.51 -9.75
C ARG A 124 16.84 -10.42 -8.90
N GLY A 125 16.88 -11.16 -7.79
CA GLY A 125 18.07 -11.30 -6.93
C GLY A 125 18.56 -10.00 -6.28
N GLY A 126 17.74 -8.94 -6.30
CA GLY A 126 18.04 -7.66 -5.68
C GLY A 126 17.42 -7.56 -4.30
N HIS A 127 17.97 -6.67 -3.47
CA HIS A 127 17.42 -6.39 -2.15
C HIS A 127 16.10 -5.62 -2.25
N VAL A 128 15.24 -5.76 -1.24
CA VAL A 128 14.00 -4.99 -1.11
C VAL A 128 14.14 -4.05 0.08
N ALA A 129 13.83 -2.78 -0.14
CA ALA A 129 13.78 -1.79 0.91
C ALA A 129 12.37 -1.74 1.50
N PHE A 130 12.30 -1.73 2.82
CA PHE A 130 11.07 -1.56 3.60
C PHE A 130 11.15 -0.24 4.38
N PRO A 131 10.02 0.30 4.86
CA PRO A 131 9.99 1.53 5.64
C PRO A 131 10.87 1.47 6.90
#